data_AF-A0A3S0Q6X6-F1
#
_entry.id   AF-A0A3S0Q6X6-F1
#
_cell.length_a   1.000
_cell.length_b   1.000
_cell.length_c   1.000
_cell.angle_alpha   90.00
_cell.angle_beta   90.00
_cell.angle_gamma   90.00
#
_symmetry.space_group_name_H-M   'P 1'
#
loop_
_entity.id
_entity.type
_entity.pdbx_description
1 polymer ?
#
loop_
_entity_poly.entity_id
_entity_poly.type
_entity_poly.pdbx_seq_one_letter_code
_entity_poly.pdbx_strand_id
1 'polypeptide(L)' 'MLANEMYGDVWYLPGGNTSVAHYIADANAHYIMKDNREEKAMTMSFEEVYAKPAAFSIGKRRKPYL' A
#
# COMPACT_ATOMS: atom_id res chain seq x y z
N MET A 1 8.31 -6.01 -35.59
CA MET A 1 7.30 -5.72 -34.55
C MET A 1 8.05 -5.17 -33.36
N LEU A 2 7.81 -3.90 -33.01
CA LEU A 2 8.32 -3.32 -31.78
C LEU A 2 7.63 -4.05 -30.63
N ALA A 3 8.27 -5.10 -30.11
CA ALA A 3 8.10 -5.49 -28.72
C ALA A 3 8.74 -4.37 -27.90
N ASN A 4 8.12 -3.19 -27.93
CA ASN A 4 8.31 -2.16 -26.95
C ASN A 4 7.69 -2.75 -25.69
N GLU A 5 8.50 -3.57 -25.01
CA GLU A 5 8.49 -3.86 -23.59
C GLU A 5 7.44 -2.99 -22.90
N MET A 6 6.38 -3.60 -22.40
CA MET A 6 5.33 -2.87 -21.70
C MET A 6 5.99 -2.09 -20.56
N TYR A 7 6.36 -0.84 -20.81
CA TYR A 7 6.86 0.13 -19.82
C TYR A 7 5.66 0.65 -19.02
N GLY A 8 4.76 -0.26 -18.66
CA GLY A 8 3.52 -0.05 -17.93
C GLY A 8 3.66 -0.44 -16.46
N ASP A 9 4.88 -0.44 -15.94
CA ASP A 9 5.20 -0.97 -14.61
C ASP A 9 5.08 0.07 -13.50
N VAL A 10 4.45 1.22 -13.77
CA VAL A 10 4.31 2.31 -12.80
C VAL A 10 2.99 2.18 -12.03
N TRP A 11 3.12 1.90 -10.75
CA TRP A 11 2.03 1.87 -9.78
C TRP A 11 1.95 3.21 -9.04
N TYR A 12 0.76 3.78 -8.98
CA TYR A 12 0.48 4.99 -8.21
C TYR A 12 0.02 4.59 -6.80
N LEU A 13 0.90 4.75 -5.82
CA LEU A 13 0.62 4.42 -4.44
C LEU A 13 0.43 5.69 -3.61
N PRO A 14 -0.74 5.86 -2.95
CA PRO A 14 -0.91 6.97 -2.00
C PRO A 14 0.14 6.90 -0.88
N GLY A 15 0.71 8.05 -0.51
CA GLY A 15 1.55 8.14 0.68
C GLY A 15 0.79 7.84 1.98
N GLY A 16 1.50 7.60 3.08
CA GLY A 16 0.93 7.15 4.34
C GLY A 16 0.12 8.21 5.09
N ASN A 17 0.25 9.49 4.72
CA ASN A 17 -0.55 10.61 5.26
C ASN A 17 -1.73 11.01 4.36
N THR A 18 -2.08 10.18 3.38
CA THR A 18 -3.24 10.41 2.52
C THR A 18 -4.51 9.86 3.17
N SER A 19 -5.68 10.39 2.76
CA SER A 19 -6.98 9.86 3.21
C SER A 19 -7.14 8.37 2.91
N VAL A 20 -6.57 7.86 1.81
CA VAL A 20 -6.62 6.43 1.45
C VAL A 20 -5.88 5.58 2.49
N ALA A 21 -4.69 6.01 2.92
CA ALA A 21 -3.95 5.31 3.96
C ALA A 21 -4.72 5.29 5.30
N HIS A 22 -5.38 6.39 5.66
CA HIS A 22 -6.24 6.47 6.83
C HIS A 22 -7.45 5.53 6.72
N TYR A 23 -8.13 5.47 5.57
CA TYR A 23 -9.26 4.53 5.36
C TYR A 23 -8.85 3.07 5.52
N ILE A 24 -7.67 2.69 5.02
CA ILE A 24 -7.15 1.32 5.16
C ILE A 24 -6.79 1.03 6.63
N ALA A 25 -6.19 2.00 7.33
CA ALA A 25 -5.88 1.89 8.75
C ALA A 25 -7.15 1.74 9.61
N ASP A 26 -8.21 2.51 9.32
CA ASP A 26 -9.51 2.43 9.99
C ASP A 26 -10.19 1.07 9.78
N ALA A 27 -9.95 0.43 8.63
CA ALA A 27 -10.37 -0.93 8.35
C ALA A 27 -9.55 -2.00 9.11
N ASN A 28 -8.64 -1.58 9.99
CA ASN A 28 -7.71 -2.43 10.73
C ASN A 28 -6.82 -3.28 9.80
N ALA A 29 -6.46 -2.70 8.65
CA ALA A 29 -5.57 -3.31 7.68
C ALA A 29 -4.21 -2.59 7.66
N HIS A 30 -3.15 -3.33 7.33
CA HIS A 30 -1.82 -2.77 7.21
C HIS A 30 -1.56 -2.34 5.77
N TYR A 31 -1.37 -1.04 5.59
CA TYR A 31 -1.04 -0.46 4.31
C TYR A 31 0.48 -0.49 4.03
N ILE A 32 0.86 -0.78 2.79
CA ILE A 32 2.26 -1.00 2.37
C ILE A 32 3.12 0.28 2.41
N MET A 33 2.49 1.45 2.35
CA MET A 33 3.15 2.77 2.47
C MET A 33 2.79 3.48 3.79
N LYS A 34 2.33 2.76 4.82
CA LYS A 34 1.93 3.36 6.11
C LYS A 34 3.04 4.21 6.78
N ASP A 35 4.31 3.84 6.59
CA ASP A 35 5.45 4.53 7.21
C ASP A 35 5.96 5.70 6.35
N ASN A 36 5.36 5.90 5.17
CA ASN A 36 5.70 7.00 4.29
C ASN A 36 4.94 8.27 4.72
N ARG A 37 5.66 9.38 4.90
CA ARG A 37 5.10 10.67 5.35
C ARG A 37 4.56 11.55 4.23
N GLU A 38 4.67 11.11 2.98
CA GLU A 38 4.15 11.84 1.83
C GLU A 38 2.61 11.96 1.90
N GLU A 39 2.12 13.13 1.52
CA GLU A 39 0.69 13.45 1.41
C GLU A 39 0.17 13.28 -0.02
N LYS A 40 1.04 12.86 -0.95
CA LYS A 40 0.71 12.68 -2.37
C LYS A 40 0.94 11.23 -2.79
N ALA A 41 0.36 10.87 -3.92
CA ALA A 41 0.65 9.58 -4.55
C ALA A 41 2.05 9.61 -5.16
N MET A 42 2.80 8.53 -4.95
CA MET A 42 4.11 8.31 -5.54
C MET A 42 4.01 7.23 -6.61
N THR A 43 4.78 7.40 -7.67
CA THR A 43 4.99 6.38 -8.71
C THR A 43 6.06 5.40 -8.25
N MET A 44 5.75 4.11 -8.27
CA MET A 44 6.70 3.03 -7.95
C MET A 44 6.70 1.98 -9.06
N SER A 45 7.83 1.33 -9.30
CA SER A 45 7.89 0.14 -10.16
C SER A 45 7.29 -1.08 -9.47
N PHE A 46 6.83 -2.08 -10.23
CA PHE A 46 6.35 -3.35 -9.67
C PHE A 46 7.39 -4.03 -8.78
N GLU A 47 8.67 -4.00 -9.16
CA GLU A 47 9.77 -4.60 -8.40
C GLU A 47 9.92 -3.96 -7.02
N GLU A 48 9.81 -2.63 -6.93
CA GLU A 48 9.84 -1.90 -5.66
C GLU A 48 8.62 -2.20 -4.78
N VAL A 49 7.45 -2.38 -5.38
CA VAL A 49 6.23 -2.80 -4.66
C VAL A 49 6.36 -4.24 -4.17
N TYR A 50 6.88 -5.13 -5.00
CA TYR A 50 7.09 -6.54 -4.68
C TYR A 50 8.15 -6.74 -3.58
N ALA A 51 9.20 -5.92 -3.58
CA ALA A 51 10.25 -5.96 -2.56
C ALA A 51 9.76 -5.50 -1.17
N LYS A 52 8.64 -4.75 -1.09
CA LYS A 52 8.06 -4.36 0.20
C LYS A 52 7.37 -5.56 0.85
N PRO A 53 7.61 -5.83 2.14
CA PRO A 53 6.92 -6.90 2.84
C PRO A 53 5.42 -6.59 2.89
N ALA A 54 4.65 -7.25 2.02
CA ALA A 54 3.20 -7.20 2.02
C ALA A 54 2.66 -7.99 3.23
N ALA A 55 2.87 -7.46 4.43
CA ALA A 55 2.31 -8.01 5.65
C ALA A 55 0.83 -7.58 5.76
N PHE A 56 -0.02 -8.13 4.91
CA PHE A 56 -1.47 -8.01 5.05
C PHE A 56 -1.95 -9.00 6.13
N SER A 57 -2.04 -8.54 7.37
CA SER A 57 -2.67 -9.31 8.46
C SER A 57 -3.99 -8.65 8.85
N ILE A 58 -5.12 -9.33 8.64
CA ILE A 58 -6.41 -8.93 9.20
C ILE A 58 -6.40 -9.27 10.69
N GLY A 59 -6.33 -8.27 11.56
CA GLY A 59 -6.43 -8.47 13.00
C GLY A 59 -7.79 -9.07 13.36
N LYS A 60 -7.83 -10.35 13.78
CA LYS A 60 -9.06 -10.96 14.30
C LYS A 60 -9.48 -10.23 15.58
N ARG A 61 -10.65 -9.57 15.56
CA ARG A 61 -11.24 -8.97 16.77
C ARG A 61 -11.47 -10.06 17.82
N ARG A 62 -10.69 -10.04 18.90
CA ARG A 62 -11.09 -10.65 20.17
C ARG A 62 -11.71 -9.55 21.03
N LYS A 63 -13.03 -9.54 21.17
CA LYS A 63 -13.69 -8.80 22.25
C LYS A 63 -13.59 -9.64 23.53
N PRO A 64 -12.99 -9.16 24.63
CA PRO A 64 -13.28 -9.70 25.94
C PRO A 64 -14.52 -8.96 26.49
N TYR A 65 -15.61 -9.70 26.67
CA TYR A 65 -16.63 -9.35 27.67
C TYR A 65 -16.05 -9.74 29.04
N LEU A 66 -15.84 -8.77 29.92
CA LEU A 66 -16.06 -8.88 31.37
C LEU A 66 -16.32 -7.48 31.93
#